data_AF-A0A1F8Q6Y5-F1
#
_entry.id   AF-A0A1F8Q6Y5-F1
#
_cell.length_a   1.000
_cell.length_b   1.000
_cell.length_c   1.000
_cell.angle_alpha   90.00
_cell.angle_beta   90.00
_cell.angle_gamma   90.00
#
_symmetry.space_group_name_H-M   'P 1'
#
loop_
_entity.id
_entity.type
_entity.pdbx_description
1 polymer ?
#
loop_
_entity_poly.entity_id
_entity_poly.type
_entity_poly.pdbx_seq_one_letter_code
_entity_poly.pdbx_strand_id
1 'polypeptide(L)'
;MNLDGIPEIITNEQSGHMNVSHSVMILEWEGHQFESIIQGESYAEGKHFNVAFMDGVTEVSIRDIDDNKTLELILNSNGLFEGTYAYISGAPWRKETHIYSWNGELFVLYRVEFSPPDYRFQAVQDGDRASLVGDYDLALGFYQEAILSDELDWWSNDRWDYEIRSKLAHTTPVPTPILDFREYPNLAAYASYRILLLHVVQGSLHEAEIVFNMLKEKFMLGQPGFTYVELATSFWNEFQTSSNIGQACAKAIEYASMHPFELLSYLGNGEYARTYYGDQSLEYQPEDICPLR
;
A
#
# COMPACT_ATOMS: atom_id res chain seq x y z
N MET A 1 25.02 -1.57 2.51
CA MET A 1 26.19 -2.31 1.97
C MET A 1 27.09 -2.65 3.13
N ASN A 2 27.33 -3.95 3.26
CA ASN A 2 26.92 -4.76 4.42
C ASN A 2 27.90 -4.72 5.62
N LEU A 3 28.92 -3.86 5.56
CA LEU A 3 29.97 -3.67 6.59
C LEU A 3 30.86 -4.89 6.86
N ASP A 4 30.85 -5.89 5.99
CA ASP A 4 31.70 -7.08 6.12
C ASP A 4 33.17 -6.85 5.70
N GLY A 5 33.42 -5.73 5.00
CA GLY A 5 34.74 -5.33 4.49
C GLY A 5 35.02 -5.75 3.05
N ILE A 6 34.05 -6.36 2.37
CA ILE A 6 34.07 -6.75 0.95
C ILE A 6 33.30 -5.68 0.15
N PRO A 7 33.92 -5.04 -0.85
CA PRO A 7 33.20 -4.12 -1.72
C PRO A 7 32.21 -4.85 -2.64
N GLU A 8 30.98 -4.36 -2.73
CA GLU A 8 29.95 -4.87 -3.63
C GLU A 8 29.89 -4.08 -4.95
N ILE A 9 29.48 -4.76 -6.03
CA ILE A 9 29.27 -4.17 -7.36
C ILE A 9 27.77 -3.99 -7.58
N ILE A 10 27.37 -2.78 -7.96
CA ILE A 10 25.98 -2.50 -8.32
C ILE A 10 25.87 -2.40 -9.83
N THR A 11 24.98 -3.22 -10.40
CA THR A 11 24.63 -3.15 -11.82
C THR A 11 23.25 -2.53 -11.97
N ASN A 12 23.08 -1.75 -13.02
CA ASN A 12 21.79 -1.18 -13.39
C ASN A 12 21.59 -1.44 -14.89
N GLU A 13 20.77 -2.44 -15.20
CA GLU A 13 20.41 -2.78 -16.57
C GLU A 13 19.06 -2.16 -16.90
N GLN A 14 19.06 -1.31 -17.91
CA GLN A 14 17.84 -0.78 -18.49
C GLN A 14 17.30 -1.76 -19.54
N SER A 15 16.03 -2.12 -19.43
CA SER A 15 15.34 -2.98 -20.38
C SER A 15 14.01 -2.36 -20.81
N GLY A 16 13.42 -2.90 -21.88
CA GLY A 16 12.13 -2.46 -22.40
C GLY A 16 12.21 -1.24 -23.32
N HIS A 17 11.48 -1.31 -24.43
CA HIS A 17 11.54 -0.31 -25.50
C HIS A 17 10.44 0.76 -25.42
N MET A 18 9.32 0.43 -24.77
CA MET A 18 8.16 1.32 -24.57
C MET A 18 7.86 1.57 -23.09
N ASN A 19 8.10 0.56 -22.25
CA ASN A 19 8.12 0.69 -20.79
C ASN A 19 9.57 0.50 -20.37
N VAL A 20 10.23 1.59 -20.01
CA VAL A 20 11.60 1.51 -19.51
C VAL A 20 11.54 0.93 -18.11
N SER A 21 12.08 -0.27 -17.96
CA SER A 21 12.23 -0.92 -16.66
C SER A 21 13.70 -1.07 -16.33
N HIS A 22 14.01 -1.06 -15.04
CA HIS A 22 15.37 -1.24 -14.58
C HIS A 22 15.47 -2.50 -13.73
N SER A 23 16.55 -3.24 -13.97
CA SER A 23 16.96 -4.41 -13.21
C SER A 23 18.25 -4.07 -12.48
N VAL A 24 18.19 -3.98 -11.16
CA VAL A 24 19.30 -3.58 -10.29
C VAL A 24 19.76 -4.75 -9.44
N MET A 25 21.04 -5.10 -9.52
CA MET A 25 21.64 -6.16 -8.69
C MET A 25 22.70 -5.56 -7.77
N ILE A 26 22.86 -6.17 -6.60
CA ILE A 26 23.98 -5.93 -5.68
C ILE A 26 24.79 -7.22 -5.65
N LEU A 27 26.01 -7.19 -6.17
CA LEU A 27 26.86 -8.36 -6.34
C LEU A 27 28.04 -8.34 -5.36
N GLU A 28 28.20 -9.40 -4.58
CA GLU A 28 29.30 -9.59 -3.63
C GLU A 28 30.24 -10.72 -4.09
N TRP A 29 31.52 -10.64 -3.73
CA TRP A 29 32.52 -11.65 -4.09
C TRP A 29 32.66 -12.72 -3.00
N GLU A 30 32.22 -13.94 -3.30
CA GLU A 30 32.25 -15.09 -2.38
C GLU A 30 33.56 -15.90 -2.43
N GLY A 31 34.64 -15.32 -2.96
CA GLY A 31 35.96 -16.00 -3.07
C GLY A 31 36.23 -16.71 -4.39
N HIS A 32 35.20 -17.07 -5.17
CA HIS A 32 35.36 -17.68 -6.50
C HIS A 32 34.40 -17.17 -7.58
N GLN A 33 33.29 -16.53 -7.22
CA GLN A 33 32.33 -15.93 -8.13
C GLN A 33 31.64 -14.73 -7.47
N PHE A 34 30.98 -13.92 -8.29
CA PHE A 34 30.06 -12.91 -7.80
C PHE A 34 28.67 -13.53 -7.60
N GLU A 35 28.06 -13.26 -6.46
CA GLU A 35 26.68 -13.65 -6.15
C GLU A 35 25.83 -12.41 -5.87
N SER A 36 24.55 -12.48 -6.26
CA SER A 36 23.61 -11.39 -6.00
C SER A 36 23.07 -11.52 -4.58
N ILE A 37 23.29 -10.50 -3.77
CA ILE A 37 22.87 -10.42 -2.36
C ILE A 37 21.64 -9.54 -2.18
N ILE A 38 20.83 -9.36 -3.23
CA ILE A 38 19.55 -8.65 -3.18
C ILE A 38 18.39 -9.61 -3.41
N GLN A 39 17.33 -9.43 -2.64
CA GLN A 39 16.06 -10.12 -2.77
C GLN A 39 15.02 -9.13 -3.32
N GLY A 40 14.67 -9.32 -4.59
CA GLY A 40 13.59 -8.60 -5.25
C GLY A 40 12.21 -9.19 -4.98
N GLU A 41 11.30 -8.88 -5.89
CA GLU A 41 9.90 -9.32 -5.83
C GLU A 41 9.75 -10.84 -5.83
N SER A 42 8.68 -11.30 -5.19
CA SER A 42 8.28 -12.70 -5.19
C SER A 42 7.64 -13.08 -6.52
N TYR A 43 8.07 -14.19 -7.12
CA TYR A 43 7.42 -14.75 -8.33
C TYR A 43 6.72 -16.09 -8.07
N ALA A 44 6.93 -16.67 -6.89
CA ALA A 44 6.23 -17.84 -6.39
C ALA A 44 6.39 -17.90 -4.87
N GLU A 45 5.56 -18.68 -4.19
CA GLU A 45 5.62 -18.84 -2.73
C GLU A 45 7.03 -19.20 -2.25
N GLY A 46 7.61 -18.32 -1.42
CA GLY A 46 8.97 -18.43 -0.90
C GLY A 46 10.10 -18.27 -1.93
N LYS A 47 9.81 -17.80 -3.14
CA LYS A 47 10.80 -17.60 -4.21
C LYS A 47 10.83 -16.16 -4.69
N HIS A 48 12.03 -15.60 -4.64
CA HIS A 48 12.30 -14.22 -4.99
C HIS A 48 13.28 -14.12 -6.14
N PHE A 49 13.14 -13.07 -6.95
CA PHE A 49 14.18 -12.69 -7.87
C PHE A 49 15.42 -12.23 -7.12
N ASN A 50 16.59 -12.52 -7.65
CA ASN A 50 17.87 -12.01 -7.13
C ASN A 50 18.24 -10.66 -7.77
N VAL A 51 17.23 -9.86 -8.07
CA VAL A 51 17.32 -8.56 -8.75
C VAL A 51 16.15 -7.69 -8.29
N ALA A 52 16.42 -6.42 -8.01
CA ALA A 52 15.37 -5.44 -7.81
C ALA A 52 14.86 -4.97 -9.18
N PHE A 53 13.58 -5.20 -9.44
CA PHE A 53 12.91 -4.72 -10.63
C PHE A 53 12.07 -3.49 -10.28
N MET A 54 12.07 -2.49 -11.16
CA MET A 54 11.19 -1.34 -11.03
C MET A 54 10.96 -0.66 -12.37
N ASP A 55 9.72 -0.26 -12.60
CA ASP A 55 9.30 0.44 -13.81
C ASP A 55 9.52 1.95 -13.70
N GLY A 56 9.98 2.56 -14.80
CA GLY A 56 10.16 4.02 -14.89
C GLY A 56 11.28 4.57 -14.00
N VAL A 57 12.25 3.74 -13.58
CA VAL A 57 13.38 4.19 -12.76
C VAL A 57 14.14 5.29 -13.50
N THR A 58 14.27 6.43 -12.82
CA THR A 58 15.02 7.57 -13.32
C THR A 58 16.31 7.81 -12.55
N GLU A 59 16.39 7.30 -11.33
CA GLU A 59 17.57 7.45 -10.47
C GLU A 59 17.77 6.22 -9.60
N VAL A 60 19.02 5.77 -9.52
CA VAL A 60 19.50 4.76 -8.60
C VAL A 60 20.54 5.41 -7.71
N SER A 61 20.32 5.39 -6.40
CA SER A 61 21.22 6.02 -5.42
C SER A 61 21.52 5.08 -4.25
N ILE A 62 22.65 5.31 -3.60
CA ILE A 62 23.12 4.52 -2.47
C ILE A 62 23.50 5.50 -1.37
N ARG A 63 22.86 5.39 -0.21
CA ARG A 63 23.13 6.26 0.94
C ARG A 63 22.57 5.63 2.21
N ASP A 64 23.19 5.96 3.33
CA ASP A 64 22.67 5.67 4.67
C ASP A 64 21.54 6.66 4.97
N ILE A 65 20.31 6.16 5.10
CA ILE A 65 19.12 6.99 5.38
C ILE A 65 18.62 6.89 6.82
N ASP A 66 19.13 5.95 7.60
CA ASP A 66 18.67 5.67 8.97
C ASP A 66 19.79 5.77 10.03
N ASP A 67 20.99 6.21 9.63
CA ASP A 67 22.20 6.36 10.44
C ASP A 67 22.67 5.05 11.09
N ASN A 68 22.36 3.90 10.47
CA ASN A 68 22.76 2.58 10.95
C ASN A 68 24.15 2.13 10.42
N LYS A 69 24.79 2.95 9.58
CA LYS A 69 26.10 2.75 8.90
C LYS A 69 26.09 1.75 7.75
N THR A 70 25.03 0.99 7.57
CA THR A 70 24.79 0.27 6.33
C THR A 70 24.18 1.24 5.32
N LEU A 71 24.55 1.08 4.05
CA LEU A 71 23.96 1.88 2.95
C LEU A 71 22.74 1.18 2.36
N GLU A 72 21.65 1.92 2.16
CA GLU A 72 20.45 1.47 1.44
C GLU A 72 20.60 1.66 -0.07
N LEU A 73 20.00 0.76 -0.85
CA LEU A 73 19.76 0.96 -2.27
C LEU A 73 18.40 1.62 -2.46
N ILE A 74 18.39 2.76 -3.16
CA ILE A 74 17.18 3.57 -3.38
C ILE A 74 16.95 3.70 -4.87
N LEU A 75 15.79 3.20 -5.32
CA LEU A 75 15.32 3.29 -6.69
C LEU A 75 14.19 4.30 -6.76
N ASN A 76 14.36 5.37 -7.54
CA ASN A 76 13.32 6.39 -7.73
C ASN A 76 12.74 6.29 -9.13
N SER A 77 11.41 6.17 -9.21
CA SER A 77 10.66 6.23 -10.46
C SER A 77 9.91 7.55 -10.59
N ASN A 78 9.92 8.12 -11.79
CA ASN A 78 9.05 9.26 -12.13
C ASN A 78 7.68 8.83 -12.66
N GLY A 79 7.33 7.55 -12.49
CA GLY A 79 6.13 6.93 -13.03
C GLY A 79 6.30 6.50 -14.49
N LEU A 80 5.27 5.87 -15.02
CA LEU A 80 5.24 5.41 -16.40
C LEU A 80 4.83 6.54 -17.37
N PHE A 81 5.35 6.48 -18.59
CA PHE A 81 4.92 7.39 -19.65
C PHE A 81 3.44 7.19 -19.97
N GLU A 82 2.68 8.28 -19.95
CA GLU A 82 1.26 8.28 -20.30
C GLU A 82 1.06 7.77 -21.74
N GLY A 83 0.11 6.84 -21.91
CA GLY A 83 -0.21 6.23 -23.21
C GLY A 83 0.57 4.95 -23.53
N THR A 84 1.50 4.53 -22.66
CA THR A 84 2.07 3.18 -22.76
C THR A 84 1.06 2.12 -22.31
N TYR A 85 1.22 0.87 -22.79
CA TYR A 85 0.32 -0.21 -22.39
C TYR A 85 0.34 -0.47 -20.88
N ALA A 86 1.52 -0.45 -20.25
CA ALA A 86 1.63 -0.67 -18.80
C ALA A 86 0.96 0.45 -18.01
N TYR A 87 1.14 1.71 -18.44
CA TYR A 87 0.40 2.81 -17.83
C TYR A 87 -1.11 2.61 -17.97
N ILE A 88 -1.58 2.24 -19.16
CA ILE A 88 -3.02 2.06 -19.40
C ILE A 88 -3.57 0.92 -18.55
N SER A 89 -2.91 -0.24 -18.50
CA SER A 89 -3.38 -1.41 -17.77
C SER A 89 -3.29 -1.26 -16.25
N GLY A 90 -2.29 -0.52 -15.77
CA GLY A 90 -1.97 -0.40 -14.34
C GLY A 90 -2.34 0.93 -13.69
N ALA A 91 -2.95 1.86 -14.43
CA ALA A 91 -3.38 3.15 -13.89
C ALA A 91 -4.38 3.01 -12.72
N PRO A 92 -4.37 3.96 -11.76
CA PRO A 92 -3.63 5.22 -11.77
C PRO A 92 -2.19 5.02 -11.25
N TRP A 93 -1.22 5.63 -11.96
CA TRP A 93 0.19 5.49 -11.61
C TRP A 93 0.71 6.70 -10.85
N ARG A 94 1.38 6.45 -9.72
CA ARG A 94 2.10 7.43 -8.92
C ARG A 94 3.61 7.24 -9.04
N LYS A 95 4.35 8.28 -8.74
CA LYS A 95 5.80 8.15 -8.54
C LYS A 95 6.03 7.30 -7.31
N GLU A 96 7.04 6.47 -7.35
CA GLU A 96 7.38 5.56 -6.27
C GLU A 96 8.89 5.56 -6.03
N THR A 97 9.26 5.26 -4.79
CA THR A 97 10.62 5.08 -4.33
C THR A 97 10.71 3.74 -3.62
N HIS A 98 11.52 2.82 -4.15
CA HIS A 98 11.80 1.53 -3.50
C HIS A 98 13.10 1.65 -2.72
N ILE A 99 13.04 1.32 -1.43
CA ILE A 99 14.18 1.35 -0.52
C ILE A 99 14.49 -0.09 -0.11
N TYR A 100 15.68 -0.56 -0.44
CA TYR A 100 16.19 -1.86 -0.04
C TYR A 100 17.25 -1.68 1.05
N SER A 101 17.08 -2.38 2.18
CA SER A 101 18.00 -2.34 3.32
C SER A 101 18.57 -3.72 3.63
N TRP A 102 19.71 -3.74 4.32
CA TRP A 102 20.38 -4.97 4.72
C TRP A 102 19.67 -5.58 5.95
N ASN A 103 19.23 -6.83 5.84
CA ASN A 103 18.58 -7.53 6.96
C ASN A 103 19.53 -8.43 7.78
N GLY A 104 20.84 -8.44 7.46
CA GLY A 104 21.82 -9.37 8.04
C GLY A 104 22.26 -10.50 7.10
N GLU A 105 21.54 -10.74 6.02
CA GLU A 105 21.81 -11.80 5.04
C GLU A 105 21.66 -11.33 3.58
N LEU A 106 20.63 -10.54 3.29
CA LEU A 106 20.34 -10.00 1.97
C LEU A 106 19.85 -8.55 2.09
N PHE A 107 19.96 -7.82 0.98
CA PHE A 107 19.19 -6.62 0.77
C PHE A 107 17.75 -6.98 0.45
N VAL A 108 16.82 -6.56 1.29
CA VAL A 108 15.39 -6.83 1.12
C VAL A 108 14.64 -5.52 0.95
N LEU A 109 13.52 -5.55 0.21
CA LEU A 109 12.65 -4.40 0.10
C LEU A 109 12.14 -4.02 1.49
N TYR A 110 12.60 -2.87 1.98
CA TYR A 110 12.29 -2.35 3.31
C TYR A 110 11.08 -1.44 3.27
N ARG A 111 11.01 -0.55 2.28
CA ARG A 111 9.93 0.43 2.17
C ARG A 111 9.64 0.77 0.71
N VAL A 112 8.37 1.00 0.42
CA VAL A 112 7.90 1.65 -0.80
C VAL A 112 7.23 2.96 -0.39
N GLU A 113 7.70 4.07 -0.96
CA GLU A 113 7.12 5.39 -0.75
C GLU A 113 6.51 5.89 -2.05
N PHE A 114 5.30 6.41 -2.00
CA PHE A 114 4.62 7.00 -3.16
C PHE A 114 4.63 8.52 -3.09
N SER A 115 4.49 9.20 -4.23
CA SER A 115 4.07 10.60 -4.24
C SER A 115 2.71 10.76 -3.53
N PRO A 116 2.39 11.98 -3.04
CA PRO A 116 1.12 12.23 -2.36
C PRO A 116 -0.10 11.66 -3.10
N PRO A 117 -1.12 11.17 -2.36
CA PRO A 117 -2.29 10.56 -2.96
C PRO A 117 -3.10 11.58 -3.75
N ASP A 118 -3.51 11.20 -4.97
CA ASP A 118 -4.51 11.94 -5.75
C ASP A 118 -5.93 11.41 -5.44
N TYR A 119 -6.04 10.12 -5.12
CA TYR A 119 -7.31 9.45 -4.84
C TYR A 119 -7.40 8.97 -3.40
N ARG A 120 -8.63 8.91 -2.88
CA ARG A 120 -8.89 8.54 -1.49
C ARG A 120 -8.42 7.15 -1.10
N PHE A 121 -8.54 6.17 -2.00
CA PHE A 121 -8.06 4.81 -1.74
C PHE A 121 -6.53 4.77 -1.59
N GLN A 122 -5.80 5.66 -2.29
CA GLN A 122 -4.34 5.70 -2.19
C GLN A 122 -3.91 6.17 -0.80
N ALA A 123 -4.57 7.20 -0.26
CA ALA A 123 -4.33 7.65 1.11
C ALA A 123 -4.59 6.50 2.12
N VAL A 124 -5.66 5.74 1.94
CA VAL A 124 -5.94 4.55 2.78
C VAL A 124 -4.81 3.53 2.70
N GLN A 125 -4.40 3.12 1.50
CA GLN A 125 -3.35 2.12 1.32
C GLN A 125 -1.98 2.62 1.80
N ASP A 126 -1.68 3.91 1.66
CA ASP A 126 -0.46 4.52 2.18
C ASP A 126 -0.45 4.50 3.71
N GLY A 127 -1.60 4.74 4.35
CA GLY A 127 -1.79 4.53 5.77
C GLY A 127 -1.52 3.08 6.18
N ASP A 128 -1.99 2.11 5.41
CA ASP A 128 -1.74 0.69 5.67
C ASP A 128 -0.25 0.35 5.55
N ARG A 129 0.43 0.79 4.48
CA ARG A 129 1.88 0.60 4.31
C ARG A 129 2.68 1.21 5.46
N ALA A 130 2.35 2.43 5.87
CA ALA A 130 2.99 3.09 7.01
C ALA A 130 2.75 2.33 8.32
N SER A 131 1.52 1.83 8.53
CA SER A 131 1.17 1.06 9.74
C SER A 131 1.93 -0.27 9.83
N LEU A 132 2.18 -0.94 8.71
CA LEU A 132 2.89 -2.23 8.66
C LEU A 132 4.37 -2.11 9.06
N VAL A 133 4.99 -0.96 8.79
CA VAL A 133 6.38 -0.67 9.20
C VAL A 133 6.47 0.06 10.54
N GLY A 134 5.36 0.24 11.24
CA GLY A 134 5.31 0.86 12.57
C GLY A 134 5.37 2.39 12.58
N ASP A 135 5.26 3.05 11.42
CA ASP A 135 5.24 4.51 11.30
C ASP A 135 3.81 5.03 11.56
N TYR A 136 3.37 4.92 12.82
CA TYR A 136 1.98 5.16 13.22
C TYR A 136 1.56 6.63 13.10
N ASP A 137 2.49 7.57 13.25
CA ASP A 137 2.19 9.01 13.07
C ASP A 137 1.93 9.33 11.60
N LEU A 138 2.75 8.78 10.69
CA LEU A 138 2.50 8.90 9.25
C LEU A 138 1.22 8.19 8.83
N ALA A 139 0.99 6.97 9.35
CA ALA A 139 -0.22 6.21 9.08
C ALA A 139 -1.49 6.98 9.51
N LEU A 140 -1.47 7.58 10.71
CA LEU A 140 -2.55 8.42 11.21
C LEU A 140 -2.81 9.61 10.28
N GLY A 141 -1.75 10.27 9.81
CA GLY A 141 -1.86 11.37 8.85
C GLY A 141 -2.59 10.98 7.57
N PHE A 142 -2.22 9.85 6.97
CA PHE A 142 -2.86 9.32 5.76
C PHE A 142 -4.33 8.93 5.98
N TYR A 143 -4.64 8.24 7.08
CA TYR A 143 -6.03 7.90 7.39
C TYR A 143 -6.88 9.14 7.67
N GLN A 144 -6.33 10.16 8.32
CA GLN A 144 -7.00 11.45 8.51
C GLN A 144 -7.24 12.16 7.18
N GLU A 145 -6.26 12.15 6.27
CA GLU A 145 -6.40 12.70 4.92
C GLU A 145 -7.53 12.01 4.15
N ALA A 146 -7.59 10.68 4.20
CA ALA A 146 -8.67 9.89 3.60
C ALA A 146 -10.06 10.25 4.16
N ILE A 147 -10.16 10.73 5.40
CA ILE A 147 -11.44 11.10 6.05
C ILE A 147 -11.81 12.57 5.80
N LEU A 148 -10.81 13.47 5.82
CA LEU A 148 -11.01 14.92 5.97
C LEU A 148 -10.72 15.72 4.71
N SER A 149 -9.86 15.23 3.81
CA SER A 149 -9.45 15.98 2.62
C SER A 149 -10.58 16.07 1.60
N ASP A 150 -10.88 17.30 1.17
CA ASP A 150 -11.76 17.62 0.04
C ASP A 150 -11.01 17.68 -1.30
N GLU A 151 -9.67 17.61 -1.27
CA GLU A 151 -8.80 17.58 -2.46
C GLU A 151 -8.63 16.17 -3.03
N LEU A 152 -8.84 15.12 -2.22
CA LEU A 152 -8.74 13.73 -2.69
C LEU A 152 -9.93 13.35 -3.56
N ASP A 153 -9.62 12.94 -4.79
CA ASP A 153 -10.58 12.44 -5.76
C ASP A 153 -11.11 11.05 -5.40
N TRP A 154 -12.18 10.66 -6.09
CA TRP A 154 -12.88 9.38 -5.95
C TRP A 154 -12.51 8.47 -7.14
N TRP A 155 -12.54 7.16 -6.95
CA TRP A 155 -12.16 6.18 -7.95
C TRP A 155 -13.26 5.16 -8.26
N SER A 156 -13.35 4.81 -9.54
CA SER A 156 -14.16 3.70 -10.03
C SER A 156 -13.65 3.22 -11.39
N ASN A 157 -14.16 2.08 -11.86
CA ASN A 157 -13.88 1.62 -13.23
C ASN A 157 -14.32 2.63 -14.31
N ASP A 158 -15.43 3.35 -14.09
CA ASP A 158 -15.88 4.40 -15.00
C ASP A 158 -14.92 5.59 -14.99
N ARG A 159 -14.35 5.92 -13.81
CA ARG A 159 -13.31 6.95 -13.67
C ARG A 159 -12.03 6.54 -14.39
N TRP A 160 -11.59 5.28 -14.22
CA TRP A 160 -10.46 4.74 -14.97
C TRP A 160 -10.67 4.83 -16.49
N ASP A 161 -11.82 4.38 -17.01
CA ASP A 161 -12.13 4.43 -18.45
C ASP A 161 -12.16 5.90 -18.94
N TYR A 162 -12.72 6.80 -18.13
CA TYR A 162 -12.69 8.23 -18.42
C TYR A 162 -11.26 8.78 -18.52
N GLU A 163 -10.39 8.47 -17.57
CA GLU A 163 -9.03 8.99 -17.54
C GLU A 163 -8.16 8.43 -18.68
N ILE A 164 -8.26 7.13 -18.94
CA ILE A 164 -7.55 6.50 -20.05
C ILE A 164 -8.04 7.08 -21.39
N ARG A 165 -9.36 7.15 -21.60
CA ARG A 165 -9.90 7.68 -22.87
C ARG A 165 -9.65 9.16 -23.03
N SER A 166 -9.74 9.97 -21.99
CA SER A 166 -9.52 11.43 -22.10
C SER A 166 -8.08 11.75 -22.49
N LYS A 167 -7.11 10.93 -22.06
CA LYS A 167 -5.69 11.05 -22.47
C LYS A 167 -5.43 10.55 -23.89
N LEU A 168 -6.19 9.54 -24.36
CA LEU A 168 -6.02 8.95 -25.70
C LEU A 168 -6.93 9.56 -26.79
N ALA A 169 -8.05 10.18 -26.42
CA ALA A 169 -9.05 10.67 -27.37
C ALA A 169 -8.69 12.07 -27.90
N HIS A 170 -8.64 12.21 -29.22
CA HIS A 170 -8.32 13.49 -29.85
C HIS A 170 -9.55 14.28 -30.33
N THR A 171 -10.74 13.68 -30.43
CA THR A 171 -11.87 14.31 -31.15
C THR A 171 -13.28 14.07 -30.60
N THR A 172 -13.48 13.14 -29.67
CA THR A 172 -14.81 12.85 -29.07
C THR A 172 -14.82 13.11 -27.57
N PRO A 173 -15.79 13.89 -27.05
CA PRO A 173 -15.98 14.06 -25.61
C PRO A 173 -16.22 12.72 -24.93
N VAL A 174 -15.43 12.42 -23.89
CA VAL A 174 -15.61 11.24 -23.06
C VAL A 174 -16.65 11.56 -21.99
N PRO A 175 -17.68 10.72 -21.78
CA PRO A 175 -18.68 10.95 -20.74
C PRO A 175 -18.04 11.11 -19.36
N THR A 176 -18.42 12.14 -18.62
CA THR A 176 -17.98 12.32 -17.23
C THR A 176 -18.44 11.13 -16.39
N PRO A 177 -17.56 10.53 -15.58
CA PRO A 177 -17.91 9.38 -14.77
C PRO A 177 -18.89 9.78 -13.65
N ILE A 178 -19.80 8.87 -13.31
CA ILE A 178 -20.82 9.09 -12.27
C ILE A 178 -20.19 8.78 -10.92
N LEU A 179 -20.23 9.75 -10.00
CA LEU A 179 -19.73 9.61 -8.64
C LEU A 179 -20.27 8.34 -7.96
N ASP A 180 -19.37 7.48 -7.46
CA ASP A 180 -19.75 6.42 -6.53
C ASP A 180 -19.93 7.00 -5.11
N PHE A 181 -21.18 7.28 -4.76
CA PHE A 181 -21.54 7.80 -3.44
C PHE A 181 -21.24 6.83 -2.28
N ARG A 182 -20.90 5.56 -2.57
CA ARG A 182 -20.57 4.54 -1.58
C ARG A 182 -19.07 4.45 -1.30
N GLU A 183 -18.21 4.95 -2.19
CA GLU A 183 -16.76 4.85 -2.00
C GLU A 183 -16.30 5.62 -0.76
N TYR A 184 -16.60 6.91 -0.69
CA TYR A 184 -16.18 7.76 0.44
C TYR A 184 -16.59 7.17 1.80
N PRO A 185 -17.86 6.81 2.05
CA PRO A 185 -18.23 6.28 3.36
C PRO A 185 -17.52 4.97 3.71
N ASN A 186 -17.28 4.08 2.75
CA ASN A 186 -16.58 2.82 3.02
C ASN A 186 -15.11 3.05 3.34
N LEU A 187 -14.40 3.85 2.53
CA LEU A 187 -12.99 4.19 2.78
C LEU A 187 -12.80 4.98 4.08
N ALA A 188 -13.69 5.94 4.36
CA ALA A 188 -13.63 6.71 5.61
C ALA A 188 -13.93 5.85 6.85
N ALA A 189 -14.85 4.88 6.73
CA ALA A 189 -15.15 3.96 7.83
C ALA A 189 -13.98 2.98 8.08
N TYR A 190 -13.35 2.47 7.02
CA TYR A 190 -12.14 1.67 7.15
C TYR A 190 -10.99 2.47 7.77
N ALA A 191 -10.70 3.66 7.26
CA ALA A 191 -9.67 4.54 7.82
C ALA A 191 -9.92 4.83 9.31
N SER A 192 -11.17 5.07 9.71
CA SER A 192 -11.54 5.27 11.12
C SER A 192 -11.29 4.00 11.95
N TYR A 193 -11.61 2.82 11.42
CA TYR A 193 -11.27 1.55 12.06
C TYR A 193 -9.75 1.36 12.20
N ARG A 194 -8.95 1.72 11.18
CA ARG A 194 -7.49 1.66 11.28
C ARG A 194 -6.92 2.63 12.31
N ILE A 195 -7.45 3.85 12.42
CA ILE A 195 -7.09 4.79 13.49
C ILE A 195 -7.40 4.21 14.88
N LEU A 196 -8.54 3.52 15.04
CA LEU A 196 -8.84 2.78 16.27
C LEU A 196 -7.73 1.76 16.60
N LEU A 197 -7.27 0.97 15.63
CA LEU A 197 -6.18 0.02 15.82
C LEU A 197 -4.86 0.71 16.21
N LEU A 198 -4.52 1.83 15.55
CA LEU A 198 -3.33 2.62 15.86
C LEU A 198 -3.33 3.09 17.33
N HIS A 199 -4.46 3.64 17.79
CA HIS A 199 -4.57 4.08 19.18
C HIS A 199 -4.45 2.91 20.17
N VAL A 200 -5.00 1.73 19.85
CA VAL A 200 -4.88 0.55 20.71
C VAL A 200 -3.44 0.07 20.80
N VAL A 201 -2.72 -0.05 19.68
CA VAL A 201 -1.32 -0.51 19.71
C VAL A 201 -0.38 0.49 20.39
N GLN A 202 -0.70 1.78 20.34
CA GLN A 202 0.04 2.84 21.05
C GLN A 202 -0.35 2.96 22.54
N GLY A 203 -1.37 2.23 23.01
CA GLY A 203 -1.86 2.31 24.39
C GLY A 203 -2.76 3.51 24.70
N SER A 204 -3.15 4.27 23.68
CA SER A 204 -4.02 5.46 23.76
C SER A 204 -5.51 5.07 23.80
N LEU A 205 -5.91 4.39 24.88
CA LEU A 205 -7.24 3.75 24.95
C LEU A 205 -8.41 4.73 24.97
N HIS A 206 -8.20 5.95 25.48
CA HIS A 206 -9.23 6.98 25.49
C HIS A 206 -9.54 7.48 24.07
N GLU A 207 -8.49 7.73 23.29
CA GLU A 207 -8.54 8.12 21.88
C GLU A 207 -9.15 7.00 21.03
N ALA A 208 -8.79 5.74 21.30
CA ALA A 208 -9.40 4.57 20.69
C ALA A 208 -10.92 4.53 20.91
N GLU A 209 -11.38 4.72 22.16
CA GLU A 209 -12.80 4.73 22.49
C GLU A 209 -13.55 5.88 21.79
N ILE A 210 -12.95 7.07 21.72
CA ILE A 210 -13.52 8.21 20.98
C ILE A 210 -13.73 7.86 19.51
N VAL A 211 -12.70 7.31 18.85
CA VAL A 211 -12.78 6.91 17.43
C VAL A 211 -13.81 5.82 17.20
N PHE A 212 -13.89 4.83 18.08
CA PHE A 212 -14.91 3.78 18.01
C PHE A 212 -16.33 4.33 18.11
N ASN A 213 -16.57 5.26 19.04
CA ASN A 213 -17.88 5.90 19.20
C ASN A 213 -18.25 6.78 18.00
N MET A 214 -17.30 7.58 17.48
CA MET A 214 -17.52 8.38 16.28
C MET A 214 -17.83 7.51 15.06
N LEU A 215 -17.15 6.37 14.89
CA LEU A 215 -17.40 5.42 13.81
C LEU A 215 -18.86 4.90 13.88
N LYS A 216 -19.34 4.52 15.06
CA LYS A 216 -20.73 4.06 15.29
C LYS A 216 -21.78 5.15 15.04
N GLU A 217 -21.49 6.38 15.44
CA GLU A 217 -22.40 7.52 15.24
C GLU A 217 -22.51 7.93 13.77
N LYS A 218 -21.39 7.88 13.04
CA LYS A 218 -21.31 8.36 11.65
C LYS A 218 -21.90 7.38 10.64
N PHE A 219 -21.70 6.07 10.81
CA PHE A 219 -22.14 5.06 9.85
C PHE A 219 -23.22 4.18 10.47
N MET A 220 -24.49 4.49 10.20
CA MET A 220 -25.62 3.77 10.79
C MET A 220 -26.03 2.54 9.97
N LEU A 221 -26.80 1.62 10.59
CA LEU A 221 -27.32 0.43 9.93
C LEU A 221 -28.02 0.79 8.60
N GLY A 222 -27.64 0.09 7.53
CA GLY A 222 -28.16 0.32 6.18
C GLY A 222 -27.45 1.42 5.39
N GLN A 223 -26.47 2.12 5.98
CA GLN A 223 -25.63 3.08 5.28
C GLN A 223 -24.31 2.44 4.80
N PRO A 224 -23.73 2.91 3.68
CA PRO A 224 -22.36 2.55 3.31
C PRO A 224 -21.38 2.83 4.45
N GLY A 225 -20.38 1.96 4.65
CA GLY A 225 -19.46 2.00 5.79
C GLY A 225 -19.91 1.23 7.04
N PHE A 226 -21.19 0.84 7.16
CA PHE A 226 -21.67 0.16 8.38
C PHE A 226 -20.98 -1.19 8.68
N THR A 227 -20.54 -1.94 7.67
CA THR A 227 -19.82 -3.21 7.90
C THR A 227 -18.52 -3.01 8.69
N TYR A 228 -17.87 -1.84 8.55
CA TYR A 228 -16.69 -1.50 9.34
C TYR A 228 -17.01 -1.17 10.80
N VAL A 229 -18.25 -0.77 11.09
CA VAL A 229 -18.74 -0.61 12.48
C VAL A 229 -18.87 -1.97 13.16
N GLU A 230 -19.39 -2.97 12.45
CA GLU A 230 -19.53 -4.33 12.96
C GLU A 230 -18.15 -5.00 13.14
N LEU A 231 -17.24 -4.78 12.18
CA LEU A 231 -15.84 -5.18 12.29
C LEU A 231 -15.18 -4.55 13.53
N ALA A 232 -15.27 -3.23 13.67
CA ALA A 232 -14.70 -2.51 14.81
C ALA A 232 -15.31 -2.97 16.13
N THR A 233 -16.61 -3.29 16.14
CA THR A 233 -17.31 -3.82 17.33
C THR A 233 -16.79 -5.20 17.71
N SER A 234 -16.53 -6.07 16.73
CA SER A 234 -15.96 -7.40 16.95
C SER A 234 -14.56 -7.31 17.57
N PHE A 235 -13.71 -6.42 17.04
CA PHE A 235 -12.40 -6.14 17.60
C PHE A 235 -12.49 -5.55 19.02
N TRP A 236 -13.23 -4.44 19.18
CA TRP A 236 -13.24 -3.65 20.41
C TRP A 236 -13.80 -4.42 21.60
N ASN A 237 -14.89 -5.17 21.41
CA ASN A 237 -15.49 -5.97 22.50
C ASN A 237 -14.52 -7.06 23.01
N GLU A 238 -13.81 -7.72 22.09
CA GLU A 238 -12.82 -8.73 22.45
C GLU A 238 -11.63 -8.08 23.16
N PHE A 239 -11.14 -6.95 22.66
CA PHE A 239 -10.04 -6.22 23.29
C PHE A 239 -10.39 -5.76 24.71
N GLN A 240 -11.60 -5.23 24.92
CA GLN A 240 -12.08 -4.80 26.25
C GLN A 240 -12.18 -5.97 27.25
N THR A 241 -12.46 -7.19 26.75
CA THR A 241 -12.61 -8.38 27.60
C THR A 241 -11.27 -9.05 27.89
N SER A 242 -10.43 -9.22 26.87
CA SER A 242 -9.19 -9.99 26.95
C SER A 242 -7.96 -9.13 27.29
N SER A 243 -8.02 -7.81 27.02
CA SER A 243 -6.85 -6.93 26.96
C SER A 243 -5.73 -7.45 26.05
N ASN A 244 -6.08 -8.28 25.05
CA ASN A 244 -5.14 -8.93 24.17
C ASN A 244 -5.43 -8.53 22.71
N ILE A 245 -4.50 -7.79 22.10
CA ILE A 245 -4.63 -7.29 20.73
C ILE A 245 -4.71 -8.43 19.72
N GLY A 246 -3.90 -9.49 19.87
CA GLY A 246 -3.91 -10.64 18.98
C GLY A 246 -5.25 -11.39 18.99
N GLN A 247 -5.88 -11.56 20.16
CA GLN A 247 -7.23 -12.15 20.26
C GLN A 247 -8.30 -11.26 19.63
N ALA A 248 -8.21 -9.95 19.85
CA ALA A 248 -9.11 -8.98 19.23
C ALA A 248 -8.97 -8.94 17.71
N CYS A 249 -7.74 -8.99 17.18
CA CYS A 249 -7.49 -9.10 15.75
C CYS A 249 -8.00 -10.42 15.18
N ALA A 250 -7.86 -11.54 15.89
CA ALA A 250 -8.44 -12.80 15.46
C ALA A 250 -9.97 -12.71 15.27
N LYS A 251 -10.67 -11.95 16.13
CA LYS A 251 -12.10 -11.68 15.97
C LYS A 251 -12.43 -10.76 14.80
N ALA A 252 -11.62 -9.74 14.56
CA ALA A 252 -11.75 -8.88 13.39
C ALA A 252 -11.57 -9.67 12.08
N ILE A 253 -10.55 -10.53 12.03
CA ILE A 253 -10.25 -11.40 10.88
C ILE A 253 -11.37 -12.41 10.67
N GLU A 254 -11.89 -13.04 11.73
CA GLU A 254 -13.04 -13.96 11.66
C GLU A 254 -14.27 -13.26 11.03
N TYR A 255 -14.58 -12.03 11.46
CA TYR A 255 -15.63 -11.22 10.83
C TYR A 255 -15.32 -10.92 9.37
N ALA A 256 -14.08 -10.53 9.04
CA ALA A 256 -13.66 -10.23 7.68
C ALA A 256 -13.77 -11.44 6.74
N SER A 257 -13.45 -12.65 7.21
CA SER A 257 -13.60 -13.88 6.44
C SER A 257 -15.07 -14.23 6.16
N MET A 258 -16.01 -13.79 6.99
CA MET A 258 -17.46 -13.98 6.76
C MET A 258 -18.08 -12.91 5.86
N HIS A 259 -17.45 -11.73 5.76
CA HIS A 259 -17.93 -10.57 4.99
C HIS A 259 -16.87 -10.02 4.00
N PRO A 260 -16.19 -10.88 3.20
CA PRO A 260 -15.05 -10.43 2.40
C PRO A 260 -15.47 -9.48 1.28
N PHE A 261 -16.66 -9.67 0.71
CA PHE A 261 -17.14 -8.82 -0.37
C PHE A 261 -17.45 -7.40 0.12
N GLU A 262 -18.17 -7.27 1.24
CA GLU A 262 -18.58 -5.99 1.80
C GLU A 262 -17.39 -5.15 2.30
N LEU A 263 -16.36 -5.81 2.84
CA LEU A 263 -15.16 -5.17 3.35
C LEU A 263 -14.15 -4.90 2.23
N LEU A 264 -13.72 -5.93 1.50
CA LEU A 264 -12.53 -5.83 0.66
C LEU A 264 -12.79 -5.16 -0.70
N SER A 265 -14.04 -5.10 -1.18
CA SER A 265 -14.34 -4.55 -2.51
C SER A 265 -13.87 -3.11 -2.69
N TYR A 266 -14.05 -2.27 -1.65
CA TYR A 266 -13.61 -0.87 -1.65
C TYR A 266 -12.14 -0.69 -1.23
N LEU A 267 -11.43 -1.77 -0.91
CA LEU A 267 -10.00 -1.72 -0.62
C LEU A 267 -9.14 -2.12 -1.83
N GLY A 268 -9.75 -2.74 -2.84
CA GLY A 268 -9.10 -3.11 -4.10
C GLY A 268 -9.52 -4.47 -4.65
N ASN A 269 -10.27 -5.25 -3.87
CA ASN A 269 -10.65 -6.63 -4.20
C ASN A 269 -12.01 -6.74 -4.91
N GLY A 270 -12.37 -5.72 -5.69
CA GLY A 270 -13.66 -5.64 -6.35
C GLY A 270 -13.98 -6.83 -7.28
N GLU A 271 -15.27 -6.97 -7.58
CA GLU A 271 -15.88 -8.13 -8.27
C GLU A 271 -15.31 -8.45 -9.69
N TYR A 272 -14.46 -7.58 -10.26
CA TYR A 272 -14.10 -7.65 -11.69
C TYR A 272 -12.62 -7.64 -12.09
N ALA A 273 -11.62 -7.54 -11.19
CA ALA A 273 -10.22 -7.79 -11.53
C ALA A 273 -9.29 -7.71 -10.31
N ARG A 274 -8.12 -8.37 -10.40
CA ARG A 274 -6.96 -8.20 -9.49
C ARG A 274 -6.43 -6.76 -9.40
N THR A 275 -6.96 -5.82 -10.18
CA THR A 275 -6.41 -4.47 -10.38
C THR A 275 -7.50 -3.40 -10.37
N TYR A 276 -8.52 -3.50 -9.50
CA TYR A 276 -9.57 -2.46 -9.41
C TYR A 276 -9.00 -1.05 -9.23
N TYR A 277 -7.90 -0.96 -8.47
CA TYR A 277 -7.17 0.28 -8.19
C TYR A 277 -5.80 0.34 -8.89
N GLY A 278 -5.58 -0.43 -9.95
CA GLY A 278 -4.32 -0.45 -10.70
C GLY A 278 -3.22 -1.34 -10.09
N ASP A 279 -2.05 -1.38 -10.72
CA ASP A 279 -0.98 -2.34 -10.38
C ASP A 279 -0.17 -1.95 -9.14
N GLN A 280 -0.16 -0.66 -8.76
CA GLN A 280 0.51 -0.17 -7.55
C GLN A 280 -0.32 -0.37 -6.27
N SER A 281 -1.51 -0.96 -6.40
CA SER A 281 -2.43 -1.13 -5.29
C SER A 281 -2.13 -2.37 -4.45
N LEU A 282 -2.54 -2.31 -3.18
CA LEU A 282 -2.53 -3.48 -2.31
C LEU A 282 -3.64 -4.47 -2.72
N GLU A 283 -3.33 -5.75 -2.70
CA GLU A 283 -4.33 -6.83 -2.74
C GLU A 283 -4.59 -7.28 -1.29
N TYR A 284 -5.81 -7.07 -0.80
CA TYR A 284 -6.13 -7.35 0.60
C TYR A 284 -6.62 -8.78 0.79
N GLN A 285 -6.26 -9.38 1.91
CA GLN A 285 -6.85 -10.60 2.44
C GLN A 285 -7.56 -10.27 3.77
N PRO A 286 -8.47 -11.15 4.26
CA PRO A 286 -9.08 -10.96 5.57
C PRO A 286 -8.06 -10.73 6.69
N GLU A 287 -6.87 -11.33 6.60
CA GLU A 287 -5.78 -11.18 7.55
C GLU A 287 -5.23 -9.74 7.60
N ASP A 288 -5.25 -9.01 6.48
CA ASP A 288 -4.70 -7.65 6.38
C ASP A 288 -5.58 -6.60 7.07
N ILE A 289 -6.84 -6.95 7.35
CA ILE A 289 -7.75 -6.09 8.09
C ILE A 289 -7.22 -5.81 9.50
N CYS A 290 -6.52 -6.76 10.13
CA CYS A 290 -5.94 -6.58 11.46
C CYS A 290 -4.56 -7.24 11.56
N PRO A 291 -3.48 -6.54 11.15
CA PRO A 291 -2.12 -7.09 11.08
C PRO A 291 -1.41 -7.16 12.44
N LEU A 292 -2.07 -6.72 13.52
CA LEU A 292 -1.50 -6.73 14.86
C LEU A 292 -1.64 -8.14 15.47
N ARG A 293 -0.55 -8.92 15.50
CA ARG A 293 -0.51 -10.28 16.03
C ARG A 293 0.35 -10.40 17.28
#